data_AF-Q5F6E3-F1
#
_entry.id   AF-Q5F6E3-F1
#
_cell.length_a   1.000
_cell.length_b   1.000
_cell.length_c   1.000
_cell.angle_alpha   90.00
_cell.angle_beta   90.00
_cell.angle_gamma   90.00
#
_symmetry.space_group_name_H-M   'P 1'
#
loop_
_entity.id
_entity.type
_entity.pdbx_description
1 polymer ?
#
loop_
_entity_poly.entity_id
_entity_poly.type
_entity_poly.pdbx_seq_one_letter_code
_entity_poly.pdbx_strand_id
1 'polypeptide(L)'
;MQTVATKPTAKQMLAAKRAAKESTRQERAVKRAGTVRNVDRNRLSARSKAQKENIARMLSGAKVSEDEALTCGIMMRLSLQDMRYACNQELINFAEHIVKQVQRLGLYCNTDDPANGESVLFACREASQAVAQWTKDFDNLSPNQRQLVLRPLSNLFAAYEEFLKDAPARLIAEVSAYSLAVRVAKKAMAFLELDGGLISAVGKVVNGADSRAEARRLKMPYAEFTGRILHAANLLYDVGIQADKELSAMYGKPLNPVRPRRISDVRRPMMKMLVADKGGALVRAVKDSEDVIRHCDNGAGFSCFNWTEHFKRTANLISLMHREAAA
;
A
#
# COMPACT_ATOMS: atom_id res chain seq x y z
N MET A 1 11.63 45.43 -31.75
CA MET A 1 11.23 45.67 -30.35
C MET A 1 12.10 44.80 -29.46
N GLN A 2 13.11 45.36 -28.80
CA GLN A 2 13.87 44.65 -27.78
C GLN A 2 13.04 44.60 -26.50
N THR A 3 12.67 43.39 -26.08
CA THR A 3 12.06 43.15 -24.77
C THR A 3 13.10 43.39 -23.70
N VAL A 4 12.91 44.46 -22.92
CA VAL A 4 13.74 44.78 -21.75
C VAL A 4 13.52 43.67 -20.73
N ALA A 5 14.47 42.75 -20.62
CA ALA A 5 14.48 41.74 -19.57
C ALA A 5 14.58 42.45 -18.21
N THR A 6 13.46 42.55 -17.51
CA THR A 6 13.39 43.10 -16.15
C THR A 6 14.27 42.26 -15.23
N LYS A 7 15.29 42.90 -14.65
CA LYS A 7 16.18 42.26 -13.67
C LYS A 7 15.34 41.74 -12.49
N PRO A 8 15.51 40.48 -12.08
CA PRO A 8 14.78 39.93 -10.95
C PRO A 8 15.11 40.71 -9.68
N THR A 9 14.06 40.98 -8.89
CA THR A 9 14.16 41.71 -7.63
C THR A 9 14.94 40.89 -6.59
N ALA A 10 15.57 41.56 -5.61
CA ALA A 10 16.36 40.90 -4.56
C ALA A 10 15.59 39.80 -3.82
N LYS A 11 14.28 39.96 -3.63
CA LYS A 11 13.39 38.95 -3.03
C LYS A 11 13.27 37.70 -3.91
N GLN A 12 13.15 37.85 -5.24
CA GLN A 12 13.15 36.74 -6.20
C GLN A 12 14.49 36.02 -6.22
N MET A 13 15.61 36.76 -6.17
CA MET A 13 16.94 36.16 -6.08
C MET A 13 17.13 35.36 -4.79
N LEU A 14 16.67 35.86 -3.64
CA LEU A 14 16.72 35.15 -2.36
C LEU A 14 15.86 33.89 -2.35
N ALA A 15 14.65 33.94 -2.91
CA ALA A 15 13.76 32.79 -3.04
C ALA A 15 14.37 31.71 -3.96
N ALA A 16 14.91 32.10 -5.11
CA ALA A 16 15.62 31.20 -6.01
C ALA A 16 16.85 30.57 -5.36
N LYS A 17 17.63 31.35 -4.58
CA LYS A 17 18.80 30.85 -3.84
C LYS A 17 18.41 29.86 -2.74
N ARG A 18 17.28 30.08 -2.05
CA ARG A 18 16.73 29.13 -1.06
C ARG A 18 16.24 27.84 -1.73
N ALA A 19 15.48 27.94 -2.83
CA ALA A 19 15.01 26.79 -3.60
C ALA A 19 16.18 25.96 -4.17
N ALA A 20 17.20 26.63 -4.72
CA ALA A 20 18.41 25.97 -5.20
C ALA A 20 19.19 25.28 -4.08
N LYS A 21 19.30 25.93 -2.90
CA LYS A 21 19.97 25.34 -1.73
C LYS A 21 19.21 24.11 -1.21
N GLU A 22 17.88 24.15 -1.19
CA GLU A 22 17.06 23.01 -0.77
C GLU A 22 17.12 21.87 -1.79
N SER A 23 17.06 22.18 -3.09
CA SER A 23 17.27 21.20 -4.18
C SER A 23 18.66 20.54 -4.10
N THR A 24 19.72 21.34 -3.94
CA THR A 24 21.08 20.81 -3.75
C THR A 24 21.20 19.98 -2.47
N ARG A 25 20.51 20.35 -1.40
CA ARG A 25 20.48 19.58 -0.14
C ARG A 25 19.76 18.24 -0.34
N GLN A 26 18.64 18.22 -1.05
CA GLN A 26 17.90 17.01 -1.39
C GLN A 26 18.74 16.11 -2.30
N GLU A 27 19.36 16.66 -3.34
CA GLU A 27 20.24 15.91 -4.25
C GLU A 27 21.46 15.33 -3.50
N ARG A 28 22.07 16.10 -2.59
CA ARG A 28 23.14 15.60 -1.70
C ARG A 28 22.65 14.53 -0.75
N ALA A 29 21.43 14.63 -0.22
CA ALA A 29 20.84 13.61 0.65
C ALA A 29 20.62 12.30 -0.13
N VAL A 30 20.13 12.38 -1.37
CA VAL A 30 19.99 11.23 -2.28
C VAL A 30 21.35 10.63 -2.64
N LYS A 31 22.34 11.45 -3.02
CA LYS A 31 23.72 10.98 -3.31
C LYS A 31 24.37 10.33 -2.09
N ARG A 32 24.17 10.89 -0.89
CA ARG A 32 24.66 10.30 0.38
C ARG A 32 23.94 9.01 0.75
N ALA A 33 22.66 8.88 0.43
CA ALA A 33 21.93 7.62 0.61
C ALA A 33 22.52 6.50 -0.25
N GLY A 34 23.10 6.83 -1.42
CA GLY A 34 23.78 5.88 -2.30
C GLY A 34 25.25 5.59 -1.96
N THR A 35 25.90 6.37 -1.08
CA THR A 35 27.32 6.13 -0.74
C THR A 35 27.41 5.15 0.42
N VAL A 36 27.92 3.94 0.15
CA VAL A 36 28.21 2.90 1.14
C VAL A 36 29.25 3.46 2.12
N ARG A 37 28.79 4.04 3.24
CA ARG A 37 29.70 4.39 4.35
C ARG A 37 30.39 3.10 4.80
N ASN A 38 31.67 3.18 5.14
CA ASN A 38 32.34 2.17 5.97
C ASN A 38 31.55 2.08 7.28
N VAL A 39 30.59 1.16 7.33
CA VAL A 39 29.75 0.97 8.50
C VAL A 39 30.64 0.29 9.53
N ASP A 40 30.75 0.91 10.70
CA ASP A 40 31.45 0.37 11.85
C ASP A 40 31.02 -1.09 12.08
N ARG A 41 31.99 -2.02 11.97
CA ARG A 41 31.76 -3.46 12.12
C ARG A 41 31.11 -3.80 13.45
N ASN A 42 31.42 -3.06 14.53
CA ASN A 42 30.82 -3.29 15.84
C ASN A 42 29.33 -2.94 15.83
N ARG A 43 28.94 -1.87 15.12
CA ARG A 43 27.52 -1.52 14.94
C ARG A 43 26.78 -2.54 14.09
N LEU A 44 27.41 -3.08 13.04
CA LEU A 44 26.84 -4.14 12.23
C LEU A 44 26.61 -5.42 13.05
N SER A 45 27.63 -5.83 13.83
CA SER A 45 27.55 -7.01 14.69
C SER A 45 26.46 -6.86 15.76
N ALA A 46 26.41 -5.71 16.46
CA ALA A 46 25.38 -5.42 17.44
C ALA A 46 23.96 -5.43 16.82
N ARG A 47 23.81 -4.89 15.61
CA ARG A 47 22.54 -4.89 14.88
C ARG A 47 22.12 -6.30 14.47
N SER A 48 23.04 -7.11 13.94
CA SER A 48 22.77 -8.49 13.57
C SER A 48 22.36 -9.33 14.79
N LYS A 49 23.04 -9.14 15.92
CA LYS A 49 22.67 -9.78 17.20
C LYS A 49 21.25 -9.39 17.63
N ALA A 50 20.93 -8.10 17.63
CA ALA A 50 19.60 -7.60 17.99
C ALA A 50 18.50 -8.14 17.05
N GLN A 51 18.80 -8.32 15.76
CA GLN A 51 17.88 -8.91 14.78
C GLN A 51 17.62 -10.39 15.07
N LYS A 52 18.67 -11.18 15.32
CA LYS A 52 18.52 -12.60 15.71
C LYS A 52 17.72 -12.75 16.99
N GLU A 53 18.00 -11.93 18.00
CA GLU A 53 17.23 -11.90 19.26
C GLU A 53 15.77 -11.48 19.05
N ASN A 54 15.51 -10.56 18.11
CA ASN A 54 14.15 -10.18 17.76
C ASN A 54 13.40 -11.30 17.03
N ILE A 55 14.03 -11.96 16.06
CA ILE A 55 13.46 -13.12 15.36
C ILE A 55 13.15 -14.23 16.36
N ALA A 56 14.09 -14.59 17.24
CA ALA A 56 13.87 -15.60 18.28
C ALA A 56 12.67 -15.24 19.19
N ARG A 57 12.52 -13.97 19.57
CA ARG A 57 11.37 -13.48 20.34
C ARG A 57 10.05 -13.45 19.56
N MET A 58 10.08 -13.39 18.24
CA MET A 58 8.87 -13.50 17.40
C MET A 58 8.46 -14.96 17.22
N LEU A 59 9.45 -15.86 17.06
CA LEU A 59 9.25 -17.30 16.91
C LEU A 59 8.95 -18.01 18.23
N SER A 60 9.09 -17.33 19.37
CA SER A 60 8.75 -17.85 20.69
C SER A 60 7.58 -17.08 21.31
N GLY A 61 6.87 -17.74 22.22
CA GLY A 61 5.79 -17.14 22.99
C GLY A 61 4.50 -17.93 22.92
N ALA A 62 3.40 -17.28 23.34
CA ALA A 62 2.08 -17.87 23.31
C ALA A 62 1.65 -18.13 21.86
N LYS A 63 1.03 -19.29 21.64
CA LYS A 63 0.40 -19.64 20.37
C LYS A 63 -0.83 -18.76 20.13
N VAL A 64 -1.18 -18.59 18.86
CA VAL A 64 -2.50 -18.09 18.44
C VAL A 64 -3.57 -18.97 19.10
N SER A 65 -4.68 -18.37 19.52
CA SER A 65 -5.78 -19.14 20.09
C SER A 65 -6.44 -20.03 19.04
N GLU A 66 -6.99 -21.18 19.45
CA GLU A 66 -7.70 -22.08 18.53
C GLU A 66 -8.84 -21.37 17.80
N ASP A 67 -9.56 -20.48 18.49
CA ASP A 67 -10.66 -19.70 17.92
C ASP A 67 -10.19 -18.71 16.84
N GLU A 68 -9.07 -18.01 17.06
CA GLU A 68 -8.49 -17.09 16.09
C GLU A 68 -7.96 -17.83 14.85
N ALA A 69 -7.27 -18.96 15.05
CA ALA A 69 -6.80 -19.80 13.97
C ALA A 69 -7.97 -20.37 13.13
N LEU A 70 -9.01 -20.87 13.80
CA LEU A 70 -10.22 -21.38 13.16
C LEU A 70 -10.94 -20.28 12.37
N THR A 71 -11.11 -19.10 12.97
CA THR A 71 -11.74 -17.94 12.32
C THR A 71 -10.99 -17.55 11.05
N CYS A 72 -9.66 -17.47 11.11
CA CYS A 72 -8.85 -17.18 9.94
C CYS A 72 -9.00 -18.26 8.85
N GLY A 73 -8.97 -19.54 9.23
CA GLY A 73 -9.19 -20.67 8.30
C GLY A 73 -10.57 -20.64 7.63
N ILE A 74 -11.62 -20.33 8.39
CA ILE A 74 -12.98 -20.15 7.86
C ILE A 74 -13.00 -19.00 6.85
N MET A 75 -12.44 -17.83 7.20
CA MET A 75 -12.39 -16.68 6.29
C MET A 75 -11.65 -17.00 4.98
N MET A 76 -10.55 -17.74 5.05
CA MET A 76 -9.80 -18.19 3.87
C MET A 76 -10.63 -19.10 2.97
N ARG A 77 -11.30 -20.11 3.55
CA ARG A 77 -12.18 -21.02 2.79
C ARG A 77 -13.38 -20.30 2.17
N LEU A 78 -14.06 -19.45 2.93
CA LEU A 78 -15.20 -18.67 2.43
C LEU A 78 -14.78 -17.72 1.32
N SER A 79 -13.64 -17.06 1.46
CA SER A 79 -13.11 -16.17 0.42
C SER A 79 -12.82 -16.92 -0.88
N LEU A 80 -12.21 -18.12 -0.81
CA LEU A 80 -12.00 -18.95 -2.01
C LEU A 80 -13.31 -19.37 -2.67
N GLN A 81 -14.32 -19.71 -1.86
CA GLN A 81 -15.64 -20.06 -2.37
C GLN A 81 -16.32 -18.85 -3.03
N ASP A 82 -16.22 -17.66 -2.43
CA ASP A 82 -16.76 -16.43 -3.01
C ASP A 82 -16.04 -16.03 -4.30
N MET A 83 -14.72 -16.19 -4.37
CA MET A 83 -13.92 -15.93 -5.57
C MET A 83 -14.32 -16.83 -6.76
N ARG A 84 -15.05 -17.93 -6.53
CA ARG A 84 -15.64 -18.74 -7.59
C ARG A 84 -16.78 -18.00 -8.31
N TYR A 85 -17.51 -17.15 -7.61
CA TYR A 85 -18.75 -16.53 -8.08
C TYR A 85 -18.71 -15.01 -8.20
N ALA A 86 -17.78 -14.34 -7.52
CA ALA A 86 -17.65 -12.89 -7.55
C ALA A 86 -16.19 -12.44 -7.66
N CYS A 87 -15.93 -11.48 -8.54
CA CYS A 87 -14.67 -10.73 -8.57
C CYS A 87 -14.89 -9.34 -7.97
N ASN A 88 -14.33 -9.09 -6.79
CA ASN A 88 -14.41 -7.80 -6.14
C ASN A 88 -13.09 -7.46 -5.41
N GLN A 89 -12.92 -6.18 -5.11
CA GLN A 89 -11.67 -5.66 -4.54
C GLN A 89 -11.42 -6.18 -3.12
N GLU A 90 -12.47 -6.49 -2.35
CA GLU A 90 -12.36 -7.05 -1.02
C GLU A 90 -11.68 -8.43 -1.04
N LEU A 91 -12.11 -9.32 -1.94
CA LEU A 91 -11.52 -10.65 -2.12
C LEU A 91 -10.07 -10.55 -2.60
N ILE A 92 -9.79 -9.66 -3.56
CA ILE A 92 -8.41 -9.39 -4.03
C ILE A 92 -7.54 -8.92 -2.86
N ASN A 93 -8.01 -7.93 -2.10
CA ASN A 93 -7.25 -7.37 -0.98
C ASN A 93 -7.02 -8.39 0.13
N PHE A 94 -7.99 -9.28 0.39
CA PHE A 94 -7.84 -10.36 1.34
C PHE A 94 -6.81 -11.40 0.87
N ALA A 95 -6.86 -11.81 -0.40
CA ALA A 95 -5.84 -12.71 -0.96
C ALA A 95 -4.44 -12.08 -0.92
N GLU A 96 -4.30 -10.81 -1.35
CA GLU A 96 -3.03 -10.07 -1.27
C GLU A 96 -2.50 -9.95 0.17
N HIS A 97 -3.40 -9.80 1.15
CA HIS A 97 -3.06 -9.76 2.57
C HIS A 97 -2.40 -11.05 3.02
N ILE A 98 -3.07 -12.19 2.80
CA ILE A 98 -2.59 -13.50 3.23
C ILE A 98 -1.30 -13.86 2.49
N VAL A 99 -1.23 -13.64 1.18
CA VAL A 99 0.00 -13.88 0.40
C VAL A 99 1.18 -13.08 0.95
N LYS A 100 0.96 -11.82 1.34
CA LYS A 100 2.01 -10.99 1.94
C LYS A 100 2.42 -11.47 3.34
N GLN A 101 1.47 -11.95 4.15
CA GLN A 101 1.76 -12.56 5.44
C GLN A 101 2.62 -13.81 5.27
N VAL A 102 2.22 -14.74 4.41
CA VAL A 102 2.98 -15.97 4.15
C VAL A 102 4.38 -15.67 3.60
N GLN A 103 4.50 -14.69 2.70
CA GLN A 103 5.80 -14.25 2.20
C GLN A 103 6.72 -13.79 3.33
N ARG A 104 6.17 -13.01 4.27
CA ARG A 104 6.91 -12.50 5.43
C ARG A 104 7.26 -13.61 6.41
N LEU A 105 6.33 -14.53 6.67
CA LEU A 105 6.55 -15.71 7.51
C LEU A 105 7.66 -16.60 6.98
N GLY A 106 7.70 -16.80 5.66
CA GLY A 106 8.77 -17.56 5.01
C GLY A 106 10.17 -17.04 5.32
N LEU A 107 10.34 -15.73 5.50
CA LEU A 107 11.62 -15.13 5.88
C LEU A 107 11.93 -15.27 7.39
N TYR A 108 10.90 -15.31 8.23
CA TYR A 108 11.08 -15.57 9.67
C TYR A 108 11.45 -17.02 9.95
N CYS A 109 10.73 -17.96 9.34
CA CYS A 109 10.81 -19.38 9.69
C CYS A 109 11.96 -20.11 9.00
N ASN A 110 12.49 -19.57 7.89
CA ASN A 110 13.50 -20.24 7.07
C ASN A 110 14.85 -19.52 7.06
N THR A 111 15.21 -18.86 8.17
CA THR A 111 16.50 -18.15 8.28
C THR A 111 17.69 -19.06 8.07
N ASP A 112 17.56 -20.33 8.46
CA ASP A 112 18.62 -21.35 8.37
C ASP A 112 18.41 -22.34 7.20
N ASP A 113 17.32 -22.20 6.44
CA ASP A 113 17.02 -23.01 5.25
C ASP A 113 16.65 -22.11 4.05
N PRO A 114 17.65 -21.57 3.34
CA PRO A 114 17.41 -20.69 2.19
C PRO A 114 16.59 -21.36 1.08
N ALA A 115 16.72 -22.67 0.89
CA ALA A 115 16.00 -23.40 -0.15
C ALA A 115 14.49 -23.47 0.15
N ASN A 116 14.12 -23.67 1.41
CA ASN A 116 12.72 -23.58 1.82
C ASN A 116 12.20 -22.13 1.73
N GLY A 117 13.03 -21.14 2.07
CA GLY A 117 12.71 -19.72 1.87
C GLY A 117 12.39 -19.37 0.42
N GLU A 118 13.19 -19.85 -0.53
CA GLU A 118 12.94 -19.69 -1.97
C GLU A 118 11.66 -20.39 -2.42
N SER A 119 11.38 -21.58 -1.88
CA SER A 119 10.16 -22.34 -2.17
C SER A 119 8.91 -21.60 -1.71
N VAL A 120 8.93 -20.99 -0.52
CA VAL A 120 7.82 -20.15 -0.02
C VAL A 120 7.63 -18.90 -0.89
N LEU A 121 8.73 -18.25 -1.27
CA LEU A 121 8.68 -17.08 -2.16
C LEU A 121 8.09 -17.43 -3.54
N PHE A 122 8.47 -18.60 -4.07
CA PHE A 122 7.91 -19.13 -5.31
C PHE A 122 6.40 -19.36 -5.21
N ALA A 123 5.94 -20.06 -4.15
CA ALA A 123 4.52 -20.29 -3.90
C ALA A 123 3.73 -18.97 -3.76
N CYS A 124 4.27 -17.98 -3.06
CA CYS A 124 3.65 -16.66 -2.94
C CYS A 124 3.55 -15.92 -4.29
N ARG A 125 4.55 -16.09 -5.17
CA ARG A 125 4.52 -15.52 -6.51
C ARG A 125 3.46 -16.19 -7.37
N GLU A 126 3.37 -17.52 -7.36
CA GLU A 126 2.34 -18.26 -8.09
C GLU A 126 0.93 -17.90 -7.60
N ALA A 127 0.72 -17.78 -6.29
CA ALA A 127 -0.56 -17.34 -5.73
C ALA A 127 -0.91 -15.91 -6.17
N SER A 128 0.07 -14.99 -6.17
CA SER A 128 -0.15 -13.61 -6.66
C SER A 128 -0.52 -13.58 -8.15
N GLN A 129 0.15 -14.40 -8.96
CA GLN A 129 -0.13 -14.52 -10.39
C GLN A 129 -1.49 -15.15 -10.65
N ALA A 130 -1.87 -16.17 -9.86
CA ALA A 130 -3.19 -16.79 -9.91
C ALA A 130 -4.31 -15.76 -9.63
N VAL A 131 -4.15 -14.91 -8.61
CA VAL A 131 -5.10 -13.83 -8.31
C VAL A 131 -5.18 -12.82 -9.45
N ALA A 132 -4.04 -12.41 -10.01
CA ALA A 132 -4.01 -11.47 -11.13
C ALA A 132 -4.70 -12.04 -12.38
N GLN A 133 -4.40 -13.30 -12.70
CA GLN A 133 -4.99 -14.02 -13.83
C GLN A 133 -6.50 -14.23 -13.64
N TRP A 134 -6.92 -14.65 -12.45
CA TRP A 134 -8.32 -14.78 -12.09
C TRP A 134 -9.06 -13.45 -12.20
N THR A 135 -8.46 -12.35 -11.75
CA THR A 135 -9.07 -11.01 -11.83
C THR A 135 -9.26 -10.58 -13.28
N LYS A 136 -8.24 -10.81 -14.12
CA LYS A 136 -8.22 -10.39 -15.52
C LYS A 136 -9.22 -11.17 -16.38
N ASP A 137 -9.26 -12.49 -16.21
CA ASP A 137 -10.01 -13.39 -17.09
C ASP A 137 -11.33 -13.86 -16.45
N PHE A 138 -11.76 -13.23 -15.35
CA PHE A 138 -12.88 -13.68 -14.53
C PHE A 138 -14.15 -14.02 -15.34
N ASP A 139 -14.57 -13.12 -16.22
CA ASP A 139 -15.79 -13.27 -17.04
C ASP A 139 -15.65 -14.32 -18.14
N ASN A 140 -14.42 -14.70 -18.49
CA ASN A 140 -14.11 -15.71 -19.50
C ASN A 140 -13.94 -17.13 -18.90
N LEU A 141 -13.91 -17.25 -17.57
CA LEU A 141 -13.71 -18.51 -16.86
C LEU A 141 -15.04 -18.99 -16.25
N SER A 142 -15.41 -20.23 -16.50
CA SER A 142 -16.47 -20.90 -15.74
C SER A 142 -16.09 -21.04 -14.26
N PRO A 143 -17.05 -21.21 -13.34
CA PRO A 143 -16.78 -21.46 -11.92
C PRO A 143 -15.73 -22.54 -11.65
N ASN A 144 -15.71 -23.62 -12.43
CA ASN A 144 -14.72 -24.70 -12.27
C ASN A 144 -13.33 -24.28 -12.76
N GLN A 145 -13.25 -23.56 -13.88
CA GLN A 145 -11.98 -23.02 -14.37
C GLN A 145 -11.39 -21.97 -13.42
N ARG A 146 -12.24 -21.13 -12.79
CA ARG A 146 -11.81 -20.18 -11.75
C ARG A 146 -11.14 -20.89 -10.58
N GLN A 147 -11.73 -22.00 -10.11
CA GLN A 147 -11.15 -22.82 -9.05
C GLN A 147 -9.79 -23.42 -9.47
N LEU A 148 -9.66 -23.87 -10.72
CA LEU A 148 -8.39 -24.39 -11.24
C LEU A 148 -7.30 -23.30 -11.30
N VAL A 149 -7.65 -22.11 -11.80
CA VAL A 149 -6.72 -20.96 -11.84
C VAL A 149 -6.29 -20.55 -10.42
N LEU A 150 -7.21 -20.58 -9.46
CA LEU A 150 -6.94 -20.23 -8.05
C LEU A 150 -6.28 -21.34 -7.23
N ARG A 151 -5.96 -22.51 -7.82
CA ARG A 151 -5.35 -23.63 -7.09
C ARG A 151 -4.05 -23.24 -6.34
N PRO A 152 -3.12 -22.44 -6.90
CA PRO A 152 -1.95 -21.99 -6.16
C PRO A 152 -2.30 -21.21 -4.89
N LEU A 153 -3.32 -20.34 -4.95
CA LEU A 153 -3.81 -19.60 -3.79
C LEU A 153 -4.44 -20.54 -2.76
N SER A 154 -5.24 -21.51 -3.21
CA SER A 154 -5.86 -22.51 -2.33
C SER A 154 -4.83 -23.34 -1.56
N ASN A 155 -3.74 -23.75 -2.24
CA ASN A 155 -2.65 -24.48 -1.59
C ASN A 155 -1.94 -23.61 -0.54
N LEU A 156 -1.70 -22.33 -0.87
CA LEU A 156 -1.10 -21.38 0.07
C LEU A 156 -1.97 -21.16 1.31
N PHE A 157 -3.29 -21.04 1.12
CA PHE A 157 -4.25 -20.89 2.22
C PHE A 157 -4.29 -22.12 3.12
N ALA A 158 -4.29 -23.33 2.55
CA ALA A 158 -4.25 -24.57 3.33
C ALA A 158 -2.95 -24.70 4.14
N ALA A 159 -1.81 -24.39 3.53
CA ALA A 159 -0.52 -24.40 4.23
C ALA A 159 -0.47 -23.35 5.36
N TYR A 160 -1.04 -22.17 5.12
CA TYR A 160 -1.10 -21.13 6.13
C TYR A 160 -2.06 -21.48 7.27
N GLU A 161 -3.22 -22.07 6.97
CA GLU A 161 -4.15 -22.58 7.97
C GLU A 161 -3.50 -23.63 8.88
N GLU A 162 -2.72 -24.55 8.30
CA GLU A 162 -1.98 -25.54 9.09
C GLU A 162 -0.94 -24.87 9.99
N PHE A 163 -0.17 -23.90 9.46
CA PHE A 163 0.82 -23.16 10.23
C PHE A 163 0.19 -22.41 11.42
N LEU A 164 -1.01 -21.84 11.25
CA LEU A 164 -1.69 -21.05 12.28
C LEU A 164 -1.98 -21.84 13.57
N LYS A 165 -2.12 -23.17 13.50
CA LYS A 165 -2.37 -24.03 14.67
C LYS A 165 -1.26 -23.97 15.72
N ASP A 166 -0.02 -23.77 15.27
CA ASP A 166 1.18 -23.72 16.12
C ASP A 166 1.90 -22.36 16.06
N ALA A 167 1.34 -21.39 15.33
CA ALA A 167 1.96 -20.10 15.12
C ALA A 167 2.04 -19.27 16.43
N PRO A 168 3.16 -18.60 16.71
CA PRO A 168 3.23 -17.61 17.78
C PRO A 168 2.33 -16.40 17.48
N ALA A 169 1.49 -15.99 18.43
CA ALA A 169 0.55 -14.89 18.25
C ALA A 169 1.24 -13.57 17.90
N ARG A 170 2.41 -13.32 18.50
CA ARG A 170 3.22 -12.12 18.25
C ARG A 170 3.71 -12.05 16.79
N LEU A 171 4.12 -13.19 16.23
CA LEU A 171 4.55 -13.27 14.84
C LEU A 171 3.39 -12.96 13.90
N ILE A 172 2.21 -13.55 14.15
CA ILE A 172 1.02 -13.30 13.34
C ILE A 172 0.61 -11.82 13.37
N ALA A 173 0.70 -11.19 14.54
CA ALA A 173 0.46 -9.75 14.67
C ALA A 173 1.46 -8.90 13.86
N GLU A 174 2.76 -9.25 13.86
CA GLU A 174 3.77 -8.54 13.08
C GLU A 174 3.52 -8.66 11.58
N VAL A 175 3.31 -9.88 11.06
CA VAL A 175 3.13 -10.08 9.61
C VAL A 175 1.81 -9.48 9.13
N SER A 176 0.78 -9.48 9.99
CA SER A 176 -0.49 -8.80 9.74
C SER A 176 -0.30 -7.28 9.65
N ALA A 177 0.34 -6.66 10.64
CA ALA A 177 0.61 -5.22 10.63
C ALA A 177 1.47 -4.81 9.42
N TYR A 178 2.52 -5.60 9.12
CA TYR A 178 3.38 -5.39 7.98
C TYR A 178 2.60 -5.45 6.66
N SER A 179 1.77 -6.48 6.46
CA SER A 179 1.01 -6.63 5.22
C SER A 179 -0.05 -5.55 5.01
N LEU A 180 -0.67 -5.05 6.09
CA LEU A 180 -1.58 -3.90 6.03
C LEU A 180 -0.83 -2.61 5.68
N ALA A 181 0.32 -2.36 6.30
CA ALA A 181 1.15 -1.21 6.00
C ALA A 181 1.63 -1.21 4.53
N VAL A 182 2.07 -2.37 4.02
CA VAL A 182 2.44 -2.53 2.60
C VAL A 182 1.26 -2.22 1.68
N ARG A 183 0.03 -2.62 2.05
CA ARG A 183 -1.17 -2.31 1.27
C ARG A 183 -1.42 -0.80 1.23
N VAL A 184 -1.37 -0.13 2.38
CA VAL A 184 -1.54 1.33 2.46
C VAL A 184 -0.53 2.04 1.56
N ALA A 185 0.76 1.72 1.69
CA ALA A 185 1.81 2.30 0.86
C ALA A 185 1.54 2.08 -0.63
N LYS A 186 1.19 0.84 -1.04
CA LYS A 186 0.92 0.52 -2.45
C LYS A 186 -0.31 1.24 -3.01
N LYS A 187 -1.44 1.22 -2.31
CA LYS A 187 -2.72 1.78 -2.79
C LYS A 187 -2.66 3.32 -2.80
N ALA A 188 -2.00 3.93 -1.82
CA ALA A 188 -1.76 5.36 -1.82
C ALA A 188 -0.87 5.79 -2.99
N MET A 189 0.22 5.06 -3.27
CA MET A 189 1.05 5.35 -4.43
C MET A 189 0.30 5.19 -5.75
N ALA A 190 -0.52 4.14 -5.89
CA ALA A 190 -1.37 3.98 -7.06
C ALA A 190 -2.38 5.14 -7.23
N PHE A 191 -2.92 5.68 -6.13
CA PHE A 191 -3.79 6.86 -6.19
C PHE A 191 -3.03 8.12 -6.64
N LEU A 192 -1.83 8.34 -6.12
CA LEU A 192 -1.02 9.51 -6.45
C LEU A 192 -0.49 9.49 -7.89
N GLU A 193 -0.41 8.31 -8.52
CA GLU A 193 -0.01 8.13 -9.91
C GLU A 193 -1.15 8.32 -10.92
N LEU A 194 -2.38 8.54 -10.44
CA LEU A 194 -3.48 8.93 -11.31
C LEU A 194 -3.22 10.32 -11.91
N ASP A 195 -3.85 10.58 -13.06
CA ASP A 195 -3.80 11.89 -13.71
C ASP A 195 -4.20 13.02 -12.73
N GLY A 196 -3.41 14.10 -12.69
CA GLY A 196 -3.65 15.22 -11.77
C GLY A 196 -5.02 15.87 -11.95
N GLY A 197 -5.53 15.90 -13.20
CA GLY A 197 -6.87 16.35 -13.52
C GLY A 197 -7.96 15.46 -12.91
N LEU A 198 -7.74 14.13 -12.90
CA LEU A 198 -8.60 13.16 -12.24
C LEU A 198 -8.54 13.26 -10.72
N ILE A 199 -7.34 13.38 -10.11
CA ILE A 199 -7.19 13.58 -8.65
C ILE A 199 -7.94 14.84 -8.20
N SER A 200 -7.80 15.93 -8.96
CA SER A 200 -8.54 17.17 -8.72
C SER A 200 -10.06 16.96 -8.80
N ALA A 201 -10.53 16.22 -9.82
CA ALA A 201 -11.95 15.91 -9.98
C ALA A 201 -12.49 15.05 -8.82
N VAL A 202 -11.71 14.08 -8.31
CA VAL A 202 -12.07 13.31 -7.11
C VAL A 202 -12.32 14.26 -5.94
N GLY A 203 -11.37 15.15 -5.65
CA GLY A 203 -11.50 16.13 -4.56
C GLY A 203 -12.77 16.98 -4.68
N LYS A 204 -13.12 17.44 -5.87
CA LYS A 204 -14.36 18.22 -6.10
C LYS A 204 -15.63 17.39 -5.95
N VAL A 205 -15.67 16.19 -6.53
CA VAL A 205 -16.85 15.31 -6.51
C VAL A 205 -17.16 14.83 -5.09
N VAL A 206 -16.12 14.47 -4.32
CA VAL A 206 -16.21 14.12 -2.88
C VAL A 206 -16.87 15.26 -2.09
N ASN A 207 -16.54 16.50 -2.44
CA ASN A 207 -17.08 17.71 -1.81
C ASN A 207 -18.42 18.20 -2.40
N GLY A 208 -19.03 17.42 -3.30
CA GLY A 208 -20.41 17.68 -3.76
C GLY A 208 -20.54 18.30 -5.15
N ALA A 209 -19.44 18.56 -5.86
CA ALA A 209 -19.52 19.04 -7.24
C ALA A 209 -20.31 18.08 -8.15
N ASP A 210 -20.92 18.63 -9.20
CA ASP A 210 -21.63 17.85 -10.22
C ASP A 210 -20.62 17.00 -11.03
N SER A 211 -20.77 15.68 -10.94
CA SER A 211 -19.93 14.71 -11.64
C SER A 211 -20.04 14.85 -13.16
N ARG A 212 -21.20 15.23 -13.70
CA ARG A 212 -21.37 15.44 -15.16
C ARG A 212 -20.66 16.69 -15.64
N ALA A 213 -20.60 17.74 -14.82
CA ALA A 213 -19.84 18.94 -15.13
C ALA A 213 -18.33 18.67 -15.13
N GLU A 214 -17.82 17.93 -14.13
CA GLU A 214 -16.39 17.56 -14.08
C GLU A 214 -15.99 16.58 -15.20
N ALA A 215 -16.86 15.65 -15.59
CA ALA A 215 -16.63 14.78 -16.74
C ALA A 215 -16.47 15.59 -18.05
N ARG A 216 -17.34 16.59 -18.26
CA ARG A 216 -17.25 17.51 -19.41
C ARG A 216 -15.98 18.35 -19.38
N ARG A 217 -15.58 18.85 -18.20
CA ARG A 217 -14.33 19.61 -18.02
C ARG A 217 -13.10 18.80 -18.45
N LEU A 218 -13.09 17.50 -18.13
CA LEU A 218 -12.03 16.57 -18.54
C LEU A 218 -12.20 16.00 -19.95
N LYS A 219 -13.24 16.43 -20.70
CA LYS A 219 -13.56 15.92 -22.05
C LYS A 219 -13.68 14.40 -22.11
N MET A 220 -14.23 13.79 -21.06
CA MET A 220 -14.33 12.35 -20.90
C MET A 220 -15.79 11.88 -20.94
N PRO A 221 -16.10 10.75 -21.60
CA PRO A 221 -17.42 10.13 -21.49
C PRO A 221 -17.81 9.87 -20.03
N TYR A 222 -19.08 10.14 -19.68
CA TYR A 222 -19.52 10.06 -18.28
C TYR A 222 -19.38 8.65 -17.66
N ALA A 223 -19.59 7.60 -18.46
CA ALA A 223 -19.43 6.22 -18.00
C ALA A 223 -17.98 5.92 -17.62
N GLU A 224 -17.02 6.33 -18.46
CA GLU A 224 -15.59 6.20 -18.21
C GLU A 224 -15.16 7.03 -16.99
N PHE A 225 -15.59 8.29 -16.93
CA PHE A 225 -15.33 9.16 -15.77
C PHE A 225 -15.82 8.54 -14.47
N THR A 226 -17.03 7.98 -14.48
CA THR A 226 -17.61 7.30 -13.32
C THR A 226 -16.74 6.12 -12.87
N GLY A 227 -16.31 5.27 -13.80
CA GLY A 227 -15.41 4.16 -13.50
C GLY A 227 -14.08 4.62 -12.90
N ARG A 228 -13.46 5.67 -13.46
CA ARG A 228 -12.20 6.23 -12.97
C ARG A 228 -12.31 6.88 -11.59
N ILE A 229 -13.40 7.63 -11.32
CA ILE A 229 -13.67 8.19 -9.99
C ILE A 229 -13.88 7.08 -8.96
N LEU A 230 -14.63 6.03 -9.30
CA LEU A 230 -14.86 4.91 -8.41
C LEU A 230 -13.56 4.13 -8.14
N HIS A 231 -12.72 3.94 -9.15
CA HIS A 231 -11.40 3.32 -8.98
C HIS A 231 -10.54 4.14 -8.01
N ALA A 232 -10.42 5.45 -8.23
CA ALA A 232 -9.67 6.35 -7.37
C ALA A 232 -10.20 6.38 -5.92
N ALA A 233 -11.53 6.44 -5.76
CA ALA A 233 -12.17 6.41 -4.45
C ALA A 233 -11.97 5.07 -3.73
N ASN A 234 -11.90 3.95 -4.46
CA ASN A 234 -11.60 2.65 -3.89
C ASN A 234 -10.14 2.53 -3.42
N LEU A 235 -9.18 3.14 -4.13
CA LEU A 235 -7.80 3.24 -3.64
C LEU A 235 -7.71 4.04 -2.34
N LEU A 236 -8.40 5.18 -2.27
CA LEU A 236 -8.51 5.97 -1.04
C LEU A 236 -9.22 5.20 0.07
N TYR A 237 -10.27 4.45 -0.24
CA TYR A 237 -10.98 3.62 0.72
C TYR A 237 -10.06 2.57 1.35
N ASP A 238 -9.26 1.88 0.55
CA ASP A 238 -8.34 0.84 1.02
C ASP A 238 -7.23 1.42 1.93
N VAL A 239 -6.89 2.70 1.76
CA VAL A 239 -6.02 3.43 2.70
C VAL A 239 -6.80 3.83 3.95
N GLY A 240 -7.96 4.47 3.79
CA GLY A 240 -8.75 5.04 4.88
C GLY A 240 -9.25 4.01 5.89
N ILE A 241 -9.62 2.81 5.43
CA ILE A 241 -10.14 1.76 6.30
C ILE A 241 -9.10 1.30 7.34
N GLN A 242 -7.81 1.44 7.04
CA GLN A 242 -6.73 1.12 8.00
C GLN A 242 -6.54 2.21 9.05
N ALA A 243 -6.92 3.45 8.72
CA ALA A 243 -6.89 4.60 9.61
C ALA A 243 -8.27 4.90 10.23
N ASP A 244 -9.25 4.00 10.13
CA ASP A 244 -10.65 4.28 10.49
C ASP A 244 -10.80 4.75 11.95
N LYS A 245 -10.05 4.17 12.89
CA LYS A 245 -10.05 4.60 14.30
C LYS A 245 -9.57 6.06 14.46
N GLU A 246 -8.47 6.42 13.81
CA GLU A 246 -7.90 7.77 13.88
C GLU A 246 -8.76 8.79 13.13
N LEU A 247 -9.27 8.42 11.96
CA LEU A 247 -10.19 9.24 11.19
C LEU A 247 -11.51 9.45 11.96
N SER A 248 -12.04 8.42 12.62
CA SER A 248 -13.23 8.54 13.47
C SER A 248 -12.98 9.46 14.66
N ALA A 249 -11.80 9.38 15.29
CA ALA A 249 -11.42 10.29 16.38
C ALA A 249 -11.31 11.75 15.91
N MET A 250 -10.65 11.99 14.75
CA MET A 250 -10.57 13.34 14.17
C MET A 250 -11.94 13.89 13.73
N TYR A 251 -12.87 13.02 13.33
CA TYR A 251 -14.22 13.42 12.93
C TYR A 251 -15.17 13.64 14.12
N GLY A 252 -14.85 13.09 15.29
CA GLY A 252 -15.66 13.19 16.51
C GLY A 252 -16.85 12.23 16.59
N LYS A 253 -17.00 11.31 15.62
CA LYS A 253 -18.02 10.24 15.63
C LYS A 253 -17.63 9.07 14.73
N PRO A 254 -18.19 7.86 14.93
CA PRO A 254 -17.90 6.70 14.09
C PRO A 254 -18.18 6.98 12.61
N LEU A 255 -17.23 6.65 11.73
CA LEU A 255 -17.37 6.92 10.29
C LEU A 255 -18.24 5.90 9.56
N ASN A 256 -18.35 4.67 10.09
CA ASN A 256 -19.07 3.53 9.49
C ASN A 256 -18.79 3.43 7.97
N PRO A 257 -17.52 3.18 7.61
CA PRO A 257 -17.07 3.26 6.23
C PRO A 257 -17.81 2.25 5.35
N VAL A 258 -18.18 2.68 4.14
CA VAL A 258 -18.80 1.83 3.12
C VAL A 258 -17.99 1.98 1.84
N ARG A 259 -17.64 0.85 1.23
CA ARG A 259 -16.88 0.83 -0.01
C ARG A 259 -17.66 1.55 -1.12
N PRO A 260 -17.05 2.52 -1.82
CA PRO A 260 -17.73 3.22 -2.91
C PRO A 260 -18.10 2.29 -4.07
N ARG A 261 -19.39 2.18 -4.36
CA ARG A 261 -19.93 1.46 -5.54
C ARG A 261 -20.60 2.39 -6.53
N ARG A 262 -20.99 3.59 -6.09
CA ARG A 262 -21.65 4.63 -6.89
C ARG A 262 -21.09 6.00 -6.53
N ILE A 263 -21.28 6.99 -7.39
CA ILE A 263 -20.81 8.37 -7.17
C ILE A 263 -21.31 8.96 -5.84
N SER A 264 -22.52 8.62 -5.42
CA SER A 264 -23.08 9.03 -4.13
C SER A 264 -22.26 8.56 -2.93
N ASP A 265 -21.65 7.37 -3.01
CA ASP A 265 -20.86 6.78 -1.92
C ASP A 265 -19.52 7.49 -1.72
N VAL A 266 -18.99 8.09 -2.79
CA VAL A 266 -17.73 8.84 -2.78
C VAL A 266 -17.83 10.11 -1.91
N ARG A 267 -19.05 10.58 -1.61
CA ARG A 267 -19.32 11.79 -0.81
C ARG A 267 -19.37 11.53 0.70
N ARG A 268 -18.95 10.35 1.15
CA ARG A 268 -18.97 9.96 2.57
C ARG A 268 -17.88 10.67 3.40
N PRO A 269 -18.07 10.79 4.73
CA PRO A 269 -17.12 11.49 5.61
C PRO A 269 -15.67 11.04 5.50
N MET A 270 -15.41 9.72 5.47
CA MET A 270 -14.04 9.18 5.32
C MET A 270 -13.35 9.71 4.05
N MET A 271 -14.05 9.71 2.92
CA MET A 271 -13.50 10.23 1.65
C MET A 271 -13.22 11.73 1.75
N LYS A 272 -14.15 12.50 2.33
CA LYS A 272 -13.96 13.95 2.56
C LYS A 272 -12.72 14.23 3.38
N MET A 273 -12.48 13.46 4.43
CA MET A 273 -11.29 13.60 5.28
C MET A 273 -10.00 13.26 4.55
N LEU A 274 -9.99 12.20 3.74
CA LEU A 274 -8.81 11.78 2.98
C LEU A 274 -8.39 12.79 1.91
N VAL A 275 -9.34 13.50 1.30
CA VAL A 275 -9.05 14.54 0.29
C VAL A 275 -8.96 15.95 0.86
N ALA A 276 -9.36 16.15 2.13
CA ALA A 276 -9.23 17.43 2.81
C ALA A 276 -7.77 17.84 2.98
N ASP A 277 -7.53 19.15 3.16
CA ASP A 277 -6.21 19.73 3.39
C ASP A 277 -5.15 19.23 2.36
N LYS A 278 -5.53 19.23 1.08
CA LYS A 278 -4.68 18.75 -0.04
C LYS A 278 -4.17 17.31 0.16
N GLY A 279 -4.95 16.46 0.82
CA GLY A 279 -4.57 15.08 1.09
C GLY A 279 -3.70 14.89 2.33
N GLY A 280 -3.70 15.83 3.29
CA GLY A 280 -2.87 15.74 4.49
C GLY A 280 -3.10 14.45 5.31
N ALA A 281 -4.33 13.93 5.37
CA ALA A 281 -4.62 12.64 6.00
C ALA A 281 -4.04 11.46 5.21
N LEU A 282 -4.11 11.48 3.88
CA LEU A 282 -3.49 10.47 3.01
C LEU A 282 -1.97 10.44 3.19
N VAL A 283 -1.32 11.61 3.20
CA VAL A 283 0.14 11.72 3.37
C VAL A 283 0.59 11.17 4.74
N ARG A 284 -0.17 11.46 5.80
CA ARG A 284 0.09 10.88 7.14
C ARG A 284 -0.02 9.36 7.12
N ALA A 285 -1.12 8.82 6.60
CA ALA A 285 -1.31 7.36 6.50
C ALA A 285 -0.16 6.67 5.72
N VAL A 286 0.33 7.29 4.64
CA VAL A 286 1.50 6.79 3.91
C VAL A 286 2.74 6.79 4.80
N LYS A 287 3.04 7.91 5.45
CA LYS A 287 4.21 8.02 6.33
C LYS A 287 4.18 7.00 7.47
N ASP A 288 3.04 6.87 8.13
CA ASP A 288 2.85 5.94 9.25
C ASP A 288 3.03 4.49 8.75
N SER A 289 2.51 4.17 7.57
CA SER A 289 2.71 2.86 6.95
C SER A 289 4.18 2.58 6.60
N GLU A 290 4.90 3.57 6.06
CA GLU A 290 6.33 3.43 5.77
C GLU A 290 7.14 3.22 7.05
N ASP A 291 6.79 3.92 8.13
CA ASP A 291 7.48 3.79 9.42
C ASP A 291 7.23 2.42 10.05
N VAL A 292 6.02 1.85 9.93
CA VAL A 292 5.74 0.46 10.31
C VAL A 292 6.59 -0.52 9.49
N ILE A 293 6.61 -0.38 8.15
CA ILE A 293 7.41 -1.26 7.28
C ILE A 293 8.90 -1.17 7.66
N ARG A 294 9.43 0.04 7.86
CA ARG A 294 10.83 0.24 8.29
C ARG A 294 11.10 -0.38 9.65
N HIS A 295 10.18 -0.23 10.60
CA HIS A 295 10.33 -0.81 11.93
C HIS A 295 10.44 -2.34 11.85
N CYS A 296 9.51 -2.97 11.14
CA CYS A 296 9.51 -4.41 10.86
C CYS A 296 10.80 -4.86 10.15
N ASP A 297 11.20 -4.18 9.07
CA ASP A 297 12.39 -4.52 8.29
C ASP A 297 13.67 -4.37 9.12
N ASN A 298 13.78 -3.30 9.92
CA ASN A 298 14.93 -3.07 10.78
C ASN A 298 15.04 -4.10 11.89
N GLY A 299 13.90 -4.46 12.49
CA GLY A 299 13.82 -5.45 13.56
C GLY A 299 14.11 -6.87 13.09
N ALA A 300 13.74 -7.23 11.85
CA ALA A 300 13.96 -8.55 11.30
C ALA A 300 15.30 -8.69 10.54
N GLY A 301 15.81 -7.61 9.95
CA GLY A 301 17.01 -7.63 9.12
C GLY A 301 16.78 -8.07 7.67
N PHE A 302 15.53 -8.26 7.28
CA PHE A 302 15.12 -8.57 5.91
C PHE A 302 13.87 -7.76 5.52
N SER A 303 13.62 -7.61 4.22
CA SER A 303 12.47 -6.86 3.69
C SER A 303 11.81 -7.61 2.53
N CYS A 304 10.47 -7.61 2.52
CA CYS A 304 9.67 -8.04 1.36
C CYS A 304 9.13 -6.84 0.57
N PHE A 305 9.45 -5.61 0.98
CA PHE A 305 8.96 -4.38 0.37
C PHE A 305 10.00 -3.84 -0.60
N ASN A 306 9.58 -3.54 -1.83
CA ASN A 306 10.48 -3.00 -2.84
C ASN A 306 10.69 -1.50 -2.62
N TRP A 307 11.51 -1.17 -1.61
CA TRP A 307 11.88 0.21 -1.29
C TRP A 307 12.44 0.97 -2.49
N THR A 308 13.24 0.30 -3.33
CA THR A 308 13.81 0.90 -4.53
C THR A 308 12.74 1.36 -5.51
N GLU A 309 11.76 0.50 -5.81
CA GLU A 309 10.64 0.86 -6.67
C GLU A 309 9.77 1.94 -6.05
N HIS A 310 9.45 1.82 -4.75
CA HIS A 310 8.67 2.81 -4.02
C HIS A 310 9.32 4.20 -4.08
N PHE A 311 10.62 4.30 -3.78
CA PHE A 311 11.33 5.57 -3.85
C PHE A 311 11.42 6.14 -5.26
N LYS A 312 11.60 5.29 -6.29
CA LYS A 312 11.58 5.73 -7.70
C LYS A 312 10.22 6.33 -8.06
N ARG A 313 9.13 5.66 -7.68
CA ARG A 313 7.77 6.15 -7.91
C ARG A 313 7.54 7.48 -7.19
N THR A 314 7.94 7.59 -5.93
CA THR A 314 7.82 8.85 -5.16
C THR A 314 8.64 9.98 -5.78
N ALA A 315 9.87 9.72 -6.22
CA ALA A 315 10.70 10.73 -6.88
C ALA A 315 10.11 11.21 -8.22
N ASN A 316 9.48 10.31 -8.99
CA ASN A 316 8.77 10.67 -10.22
C ASN A 316 7.58 11.60 -9.92
N LEU A 317 6.80 11.29 -8.89
CA LEU A 317 5.67 12.13 -8.47
C LEU A 317 6.11 13.53 -8.03
N ILE A 318 7.16 13.63 -7.21
CA ILE A 318 7.74 14.92 -6.80
C ILE A 318 8.18 15.73 -8.02
N SER A 319 8.82 15.06 -9.00
CA SER A 319 9.26 15.71 -10.24
C SER A 319 8.11 16.23 -11.08
N LEU A 320 6.99 15.48 -11.16
CA LEU A 320 5.76 15.90 -11.84
C LEU A 320 5.14 17.13 -11.16
N MET A 321 5.01 17.11 -9.83
CA MET A 321 4.48 18.24 -9.06
C MET A 321 5.32 19.52 -9.25
N HIS A 322 6.64 19.40 -9.33
CA HIS A 322 7.50 20.55 -9.61
C HIS A 322 7.34 21.12 -11.02
N ARG A 323 7.04 20.28 -12.02
CA ARG A 323 6.76 20.74 -13.39
C ARG A 323 5.40 21.43 -13.48
N GLU A 324 4.37 20.88 -12.85
CA GLU A 324 3.04 21.49 -12.80
C GLU A 324 3.03 22.83 -12.05
N ALA A 325 3.85 22.99 -11.01
CA ALA A 325 3.98 24.26 -10.30
C ALA A 325 4.78 25.33 -11.06
N ALA A 326 5.53 24.93 -12.09
CA ALA A 326 6.35 25.83 -12.91
C ALA A 326 5.67 26.23 -14.24
N ALA A 327 4.63 25.50 -14.65
CA ALA A 327 3.79 25.78 -15.82
C ALA A 327 2.66 26.77 -15.47
#